data_AF-A0A3D5YM71-F1
#
_entry.id   AF-A0A3D5YM71-F1
#
_cell.length_a   1.000
_cell.length_b   1.000
_cell.length_c   1.000
_cell.angle_alpha   90.00
_cell.angle_beta   90.00
_cell.angle_gamma   90.00
#
_symmetry.space_group_name_H-M   'P 1'
#
loop_
_entity.id
_entity.type
_entity.pdbx_description
1 polymer ?
#
loop_
_entity_poly.entity_id
_entity_poly.type
_entity_poly.pdbx_seq_one_letter_code
_entity_poly.pdbx_strand_id
1 'polypeptide(L)'
;MKKIVTVLTIIYSISISHAKEGIWIPMLLNNNIAEMQAMGCELSAEDIYSVNHSSLKDAIVSFGGFCTGEFISSQGLVLTNHHCGYGQIQKQSSLEHNYLKEGFWANNTSEELKNPGLFVKQLVYMEDVTNAVVGSLDAEAAISSLVEAKTAENSNYDYEVVPFFYGNQFFLLATKKYNDVRLVGAPPSSIGKFGADTDNWVFPRHTGDFSIFRVYDDA
;
A
#
# COMPACT_ATOMS: atom_id res chain seq x y z
N MET A 1 2.04 42.38 -38.09
CA MET A 1 1.13 42.44 -36.92
C MET A 1 0.45 41.10 -36.64
N LYS A 2 -0.38 40.54 -37.54
CA LYS A 2 -1.07 39.24 -37.32
C LYS A 2 -0.14 38.09 -36.91
N LYS A 3 0.99 37.89 -37.59
CA LYS A 3 1.99 36.85 -37.24
C LYS A 3 2.63 37.04 -35.85
N ILE A 4 2.83 38.29 -35.42
CA ILE A 4 3.41 38.61 -34.10
C ILE A 4 2.38 38.34 -33.00
N VAL A 5 1.11 38.70 -33.24
CA VAL A 5 0.02 38.39 -32.32
C VAL A 5 -0.14 36.87 -32.17
N THR A 6 -0.13 36.11 -33.27
CA THR A 6 -0.22 34.63 -33.22
C THR A 6 0.92 33.99 -32.43
N VAL A 7 2.17 34.45 -32.60
CA VAL A 7 3.33 33.93 -31.85
C VAL A 7 3.21 34.26 -30.36
N LEU A 8 2.80 35.49 -30.01
CA LEU A 8 2.59 35.89 -28.62
C LEU A 8 1.44 35.10 -27.97
N THR A 9 0.36 34.80 -28.71
CA THR A 9 -0.74 33.95 -28.21
C THR A 9 -0.27 32.51 -27.96
N ILE A 10 0.56 31.94 -28.83
CA ILE A 10 1.12 30.60 -28.65
C ILE A 10 2.03 30.56 -27.42
N ILE A 11 2.91 31.55 -27.25
CA ILE A 11 3.81 31.64 -26.09
C ILE A 11 3.00 31.81 -24.79
N TYR A 12 1.94 32.62 -24.80
CA TYR A 12 1.08 32.83 -23.63
C TYR A 12 0.17 31.63 -23.32
N SER A 13 -0.15 30.80 -24.30
CA SER A 13 -0.88 29.54 -24.07
C SER A 13 -0.01 28.42 -23.48
N ILE A 14 1.31 28.59 -23.43
CA ILE A 14 2.21 27.73 -22.65
C ILE A 14 2.19 28.21 -21.20
N SER A 15 1.02 28.16 -20.58
CA SER A 15 0.95 28.18 -19.12
C SER A 15 1.66 26.92 -18.64
N ILE A 16 2.82 27.08 -18.00
CA ILE A 16 3.52 25.96 -17.39
C ILE A 16 2.67 25.51 -16.19
N SER A 17 1.79 24.56 -16.43
CA SER A 17 1.04 23.87 -15.38
C SER A 17 2.01 22.98 -14.63
N HIS A 18 2.36 23.38 -13.41
CA HIS A 18 3.14 22.55 -12.50
C HIS A 18 2.19 21.64 -11.72
N ALA A 19 2.22 20.34 -12.00
CA ALA A 19 1.63 19.35 -11.12
C ALA A 19 2.57 19.19 -9.92
N LYS A 20 2.11 19.59 -8.72
CA LYS A 20 2.85 19.41 -7.47
C LYS A 20 2.50 18.10 -6.77
N GLU A 21 1.28 17.61 -6.99
CA GLU A 21 0.79 16.36 -6.41
C GLU A 21 1.14 15.16 -7.31
N GLY A 22 1.15 13.95 -6.75
CA GLY A 22 1.40 12.72 -7.48
C GLY A 22 1.54 11.50 -6.58
N ILE A 23 1.24 10.32 -7.11
CA ILE A 23 1.55 9.03 -6.47
C ILE A 23 2.78 8.47 -7.18
N TRP A 24 3.92 8.54 -6.49
CA TRP A 24 5.23 8.24 -7.07
C TRP A 24 5.61 6.77 -6.84
N ILE A 25 6.24 6.16 -7.84
CA ILE A 25 6.77 4.79 -7.72
C ILE A 25 8.01 4.83 -6.81
N PRO A 26 8.04 4.09 -5.68
CA PRO A 26 9.13 4.17 -4.70
C PRO A 26 10.53 3.89 -5.28
N MET A 27 10.64 2.93 -6.22
CA MET A 27 11.91 2.62 -6.89
C MET A 27 12.48 3.79 -7.72
N LEU A 28 11.67 4.80 -8.06
CA LEU A 28 12.05 5.97 -8.87
C LEU A 28 12.22 7.24 -8.02
N LEU A 29 12.28 7.13 -6.69
CA LEU A 29 12.32 8.28 -5.77
C LEU A 29 13.54 9.19 -5.93
N ASN A 30 14.63 8.73 -6.56
CA ASN A 30 15.77 9.59 -6.87
C ASN A 30 15.38 10.82 -7.72
N ASN A 31 14.27 10.75 -8.46
CA ASN A 31 13.74 11.88 -9.22
C ASN A 31 13.04 12.94 -8.34
N ASN A 32 12.63 12.58 -7.13
CA ASN A 32 11.77 13.41 -6.26
C ASN A 32 12.40 13.75 -4.90
N ILE A 33 13.43 13.01 -4.46
CA ILE A 33 13.98 13.13 -3.10
C ILE A 33 14.51 14.54 -2.80
N ALA A 34 15.08 15.23 -3.79
CA ALA A 34 15.56 16.60 -3.64
C ALA A 34 14.42 17.58 -3.30
N GLU A 35 13.25 17.41 -3.91
CA GLU A 35 12.06 18.22 -3.58
C GLU A 35 11.53 17.88 -2.19
N MET A 36 11.46 16.59 -1.84
CA MET A 36 11.04 16.15 -0.51
C MET A 36 11.93 16.74 0.59
N GLN A 37 13.25 16.75 0.38
CA GLN A 37 14.22 17.33 1.31
C GLN A 37 14.12 18.85 1.38
N ALA A 38 13.88 19.53 0.25
CA ALA A 38 13.60 20.97 0.24
C ALA A 38 12.31 21.33 1.01
N MET A 39 11.38 20.37 1.17
CA MET A 39 10.18 20.51 1.98
C MET A 39 10.36 20.10 3.45
N GLY A 40 11.56 19.66 3.86
CA GLY A 40 11.91 19.32 5.24
C GLY A 40 12.00 17.82 5.55
N CYS A 41 11.93 16.95 4.55
CA CYS A 41 12.25 15.53 4.74
C CYS A 41 13.75 15.36 5.06
N GLU A 42 14.09 14.62 6.11
CA GLU A 42 15.48 14.32 6.46
C GLU A 42 15.96 12.96 5.94
N LEU A 43 15.06 12.16 5.36
CA LEU A 43 15.37 10.83 4.82
C LEU A 43 16.05 10.94 3.44
N SER A 44 16.85 9.93 3.12
CA SER A 44 17.33 9.68 1.77
C SER A 44 16.34 8.83 0.96
N ALA A 45 16.57 8.70 -0.35
CA ALA A 45 15.76 7.80 -1.18
C ALA A 45 15.91 6.33 -0.75
N GLU A 46 17.12 5.93 -0.33
CA GLU A 46 17.42 4.56 0.10
C GLU A 46 16.81 4.23 1.47
N ASP A 47 16.63 5.22 2.36
CA ASP A 47 15.87 5.04 3.60
C ASP A 47 14.40 4.72 3.32
N ILE A 48 13.84 5.23 2.22
CA ILE A 48 12.44 5.00 1.84
C ILE A 48 12.27 3.70 1.05
N TYR A 49 13.11 3.48 0.04
CA TYR A 49 13.12 2.27 -0.78
C TYR A 49 14.55 1.83 -1.10
N SER A 50 14.89 0.62 -0.68
CA SER A 50 16.14 -0.06 -1.06
C SER A 50 15.87 -1.54 -1.33
N VAL A 51 16.62 -2.10 -2.27
CA VAL A 51 16.66 -3.56 -2.53
C VAL A 51 17.87 -4.23 -1.86
N ASN A 52 18.84 -3.43 -1.41
CA ASN A 52 20.13 -3.92 -0.90
C ASN A 52 20.16 -4.01 0.63
N HIS A 53 19.34 -3.22 1.32
CA HIS A 53 19.22 -3.18 2.78
C HIS A 53 17.78 -2.85 3.17
N SER A 54 17.50 -2.94 4.48
CA SER A 54 16.18 -2.58 4.99
C SER A 54 15.85 -1.10 4.74
N SER A 55 14.59 -0.81 4.41
CA SER A 55 14.06 0.53 4.17
C SER A 55 12.61 0.64 4.67
N LEU A 56 12.02 1.85 4.65
CA LEU A 56 10.63 2.05 5.08
C LEU A 56 9.64 1.16 4.33
N LYS A 57 9.90 0.82 3.05
CA LYS A 57 9.02 -0.09 2.29
C LYS A 57 8.76 -1.40 3.03
N ASP A 58 9.73 -1.89 3.81
CA ASP A 58 9.62 -3.17 4.49
C ASP A 58 8.60 -3.12 5.63
N ALA A 59 8.32 -1.93 6.16
CA ALA A 59 7.30 -1.73 7.18
C ALA A 59 5.91 -1.48 6.57
N ILE A 60 5.80 -1.06 5.30
CA ILE A 60 4.52 -0.74 4.66
C ILE A 60 3.97 -1.95 3.92
N VAL A 61 2.71 -2.30 4.17
CA VAL A 61 2.10 -3.51 3.65
C VAL A 61 0.74 -3.26 3.00
N SER A 62 0.42 -4.09 2.00
CA SER A 62 -0.95 -4.21 1.52
C SER A 62 -1.75 -5.10 2.47
N PHE A 63 -2.79 -4.52 3.07
CA PHE A 63 -3.68 -5.19 4.00
C PHE A 63 -4.92 -5.71 3.24
N GLY A 64 -5.05 -7.03 3.14
CA GLY A 64 -6.14 -7.70 2.43
C GLY A 64 -6.22 -7.44 0.92
N GLY A 65 -5.26 -6.72 0.33
CA GLY A 65 -5.28 -6.32 -1.08
C GLY A 65 -6.10 -5.06 -1.39
N PHE A 66 -6.70 -4.42 -0.38
CA PHE A 66 -7.60 -3.28 -0.58
C PHE A 66 -7.29 -2.07 0.33
N CYS A 67 -6.51 -2.27 1.40
CA CYS A 67 -6.05 -1.21 2.29
C CYS A 67 -4.52 -1.22 2.41
N THR A 68 -4.00 -0.20 3.07
CA THR A 68 -2.60 -0.17 3.54
C THR A 68 -2.58 -0.46 5.03
N GLY A 69 -1.50 -1.05 5.50
CA GLY A 69 -1.14 -1.06 6.91
C GLY A 69 0.36 -0.92 7.08
N GLU A 70 0.80 -0.86 8.33
CA GLU A 70 2.20 -0.68 8.66
C GLU A 70 2.61 -1.54 9.85
N PHE A 71 3.76 -2.20 9.74
CA PHE A 71 4.40 -2.87 10.86
C PHE A 71 4.90 -1.81 11.87
N ILE A 72 4.46 -1.94 13.12
CA ILE A 72 4.79 -1.03 14.21
C ILE A 72 5.53 -1.74 15.37
N SER A 73 5.89 -3.02 15.20
CA SER A 73 6.74 -3.74 16.15
C SER A 73 7.56 -4.85 15.47
N SER A 74 8.64 -5.27 16.13
CA SER A 74 9.45 -6.43 15.70
C SER A 74 8.73 -7.78 15.85
N GLN A 75 7.52 -7.80 16.44
CA GLN A 75 6.70 -9.00 16.63
C GLN A 75 5.48 -9.02 15.69
N GLY A 76 5.58 -8.35 14.53
CA GLY A 76 4.58 -8.43 13.47
C GLY A 76 3.27 -7.68 13.74
N LEU A 77 3.22 -6.79 14.72
CA LEU A 77 2.06 -5.93 14.96
C LEU A 77 1.86 -4.97 13.77
N VAL A 78 0.67 -4.96 13.19
CA VAL A 78 0.26 -4.14 12.05
C VAL A 78 -0.83 -3.16 12.49
N LEU A 79 -0.62 -1.88 12.21
CA LEU A 79 -1.64 -0.83 12.33
C LEU A 79 -2.32 -0.63 10.98
N THR A 80 -3.63 -0.43 10.98
CA THR A 80 -4.42 -0.02 9.81
C THR A 80 -5.67 0.74 10.29
N ASN A 81 -6.53 1.20 9.40
CA ASN A 81 -7.76 1.87 9.80
C ASN A 81 -8.80 0.91 10.40
N HIS A 82 -9.69 1.43 11.26
CA HIS A 82 -10.82 0.67 11.79
C HIS A 82 -11.75 0.22 10.66
N HIS A 83 -11.99 1.07 9.66
CA HIS A 83 -12.82 0.70 8.51
C HIS A 83 -12.18 -0.41 7.63
N CYS A 84 -10.85 -0.47 7.56
CA CYS A 84 -10.12 -1.55 6.87
C CYS A 84 -10.27 -2.89 7.61
N GLY A 85 -10.21 -2.88 8.93
CA GLY A 85 -10.46 -4.04 9.79
C GLY A 85 -11.95 -4.39 9.97
N TYR A 86 -12.86 -3.50 9.58
CA TYR A 86 -14.28 -3.56 9.96
C TYR A 86 -14.97 -4.87 9.57
N GLY A 87 -14.72 -5.37 8.36
CA GLY A 87 -15.29 -6.65 7.91
C GLY A 87 -14.87 -7.82 8.80
N GLN A 88 -13.66 -7.78 9.36
CA GLN A 88 -13.14 -8.82 10.24
C GLN A 88 -13.68 -8.65 11.65
N ILE A 89 -13.70 -7.42 12.18
CA ILE A 89 -14.33 -7.09 13.47
C ILE A 89 -15.80 -7.54 13.47
N GLN A 90 -16.52 -7.30 12.37
CA GLN A 90 -17.91 -7.71 12.20
C GLN A 90 -18.08 -9.22 12.17
N LYS A 91 -17.24 -9.96 11.42
CA LYS A 91 -17.29 -11.43 11.37
C LYS A 91 -17.00 -12.09 12.72
N GLN A 92 -16.14 -11.47 13.55
CA GLN A 92 -15.83 -11.95 14.90
C GLN A 92 -16.90 -11.56 15.93
N SER A 93 -17.75 -10.59 15.62
CA SER A 93 -18.78 -10.11 16.54
C SER A 93 -19.97 -11.07 16.60
N SER A 94 -20.56 -11.20 17.78
CA SER A 94 -21.81 -11.92 18.03
C SER A 94 -22.75 -11.09 18.92
N LEU A 95 -23.94 -11.62 19.22
CA LEU A 95 -24.84 -10.99 20.20
C LEU A 95 -24.26 -11.00 21.63
N GLU A 96 -23.46 -12.02 21.95
CA GLU A 96 -22.80 -12.16 23.25
C GLU A 96 -21.52 -11.31 23.33
N HIS A 97 -20.78 -11.23 22.22
CA HIS A 97 -19.52 -10.48 22.12
C HIS A 97 -19.59 -9.50 20.95
N ASN A 98 -20.16 -8.33 21.19
CA ASN A 98 -20.35 -7.32 20.15
C ASN A 98 -19.14 -6.39 20.04
N TYR A 99 -18.08 -6.85 19.37
CA TYR A 99 -16.84 -6.09 19.20
C TYR A 99 -17.02 -4.80 18.38
N LEU A 100 -18.00 -4.75 17.49
CA LEU A 100 -18.36 -3.50 16.81
C LEU A 100 -18.80 -2.41 17.80
N LYS A 101 -19.58 -2.79 18.82
CA LYS A 101 -20.12 -1.84 19.80
C LYS A 101 -19.13 -1.54 20.91
N GLU A 102 -18.51 -2.56 21.48
CA GLU A 102 -17.71 -2.46 22.70
C GLU A 102 -16.20 -2.35 22.43
N GLY A 103 -15.77 -2.60 21.19
CA GLY A 103 -14.35 -2.76 20.85
C GLY A 103 -13.84 -4.16 21.20
N PHE A 104 -12.56 -4.39 20.92
CA PHE A 104 -11.86 -5.64 21.23
C PHE A 104 -10.41 -5.32 21.57
N TRP A 105 -9.86 -6.00 22.58
CA TRP A 105 -8.45 -5.89 22.97
C TRP A 105 -7.96 -7.23 23.53
N ALA A 106 -7.07 -7.89 22.81
CA ALA A 106 -6.40 -9.10 23.29
C ALA A 106 -5.35 -8.74 24.35
N ASN A 107 -5.40 -9.35 25.53
CA ASN A 107 -4.40 -9.10 26.58
C ASN A 107 -3.08 -9.81 26.31
N ASN A 108 -3.10 -10.85 25.49
CA ASN A 108 -1.95 -11.65 25.10
C ASN A 108 -2.19 -12.32 23.74
N THR A 109 -1.13 -12.90 23.16
CA THR A 109 -1.16 -13.50 21.82
C THR A 109 -2.11 -14.69 21.68
N SER A 110 -2.46 -15.38 22.79
CA SER A 110 -3.40 -16.49 22.76
C SER A 110 -4.87 -16.04 22.64
N GLU A 111 -5.15 -14.77 22.97
CA GLU A 111 -6.48 -14.15 22.85
C GLU A 111 -6.71 -13.51 21.47
N GLU A 112 -5.68 -13.38 20.64
CA GLU A 112 -5.78 -12.76 19.31
C GLU A 112 -6.65 -13.59 18.35
N LEU A 113 -7.62 -12.95 17.70
CA LEU A 113 -8.66 -13.65 16.93
C LEU A 113 -8.20 -13.91 15.49
N LYS A 114 -8.17 -15.19 15.09
CA LYS A 114 -7.83 -15.61 13.72
C LYS A 114 -8.85 -15.14 12.70
N ASN A 115 -8.40 -14.61 11.56
CA ASN A 115 -9.27 -14.16 10.47
C ASN A 115 -9.04 -14.99 9.19
N PRO A 116 -9.77 -16.10 8.99
CA PRO A 116 -9.65 -16.90 7.79
C PRO A 116 -9.89 -16.08 6.52
N GLY A 117 -8.95 -16.19 5.57
CA GLY A 117 -9.00 -15.50 4.28
C GLY A 117 -8.46 -14.05 4.29
N LEU A 118 -8.14 -13.48 5.45
CA LEU A 118 -7.38 -12.23 5.52
C LEU A 118 -5.90 -12.53 5.27
N PHE A 119 -5.22 -11.66 4.53
CA PHE A 119 -3.78 -11.74 4.31
C PHE A 119 -3.14 -10.35 4.37
N VAL A 120 -1.82 -10.34 4.55
CA VAL A 120 -0.97 -9.15 4.42
C VAL A 120 0.09 -9.44 3.37
N LYS A 121 0.31 -8.53 2.42
CA LYS A 121 1.38 -8.62 1.42
C LYS A 121 2.43 -7.53 1.66
N GLN A 122 3.67 -7.94 1.80
CA GLN A 122 4.84 -7.06 1.96
C GLN A 122 5.62 -7.01 0.63
N LEU A 123 5.96 -5.81 0.16
CA LEU A 123 6.77 -5.64 -1.04
C LEU A 123 8.23 -5.96 -0.76
N VAL A 124 8.82 -6.91 -1.50
CA VAL A 124 10.24 -7.29 -1.38
C VAL A 124 11.08 -6.49 -2.35
N TYR A 125 10.70 -6.42 -3.62
CA TYR A 125 11.34 -5.55 -4.61
C TYR A 125 10.44 -5.36 -5.83
N MET A 126 10.78 -4.38 -6.65
CA MET A 126 10.24 -4.13 -7.97
C MET A 126 11.35 -4.25 -9.03
N GLU A 127 10.98 -4.67 -10.23
CA GLU A 127 11.87 -4.77 -11.40
C GLU A 127 11.15 -4.21 -12.63
N ASP A 128 11.81 -3.34 -13.41
CA ASP A 128 11.27 -2.89 -14.69
C ASP A 128 11.45 -3.98 -15.74
N VAL A 129 10.34 -4.53 -16.21
CA VAL A 129 10.28 -5.61 -17.21
C VAL A 129 9.68 -5.14 -18.53
N THR A 130 9.57 -3.82 -18.73
CA THR A 130 8.90 -3.21 -19.90
C THR A 130 9.42 -3.76 -21.21
N ASN A 131 10.75 -3.82 -21.39
CA ASN A 131 11.36 -4.29 -22.63
C ASN A 131 11.05 -5.77 -22.94
N ALA A 132 10.94 -6.61 -21.90
CA ALA A 132 10.62 -8.02 -22.05
C ALA A 132 9.16 -8.23 -22.47
N VAL A 133 8.25 -7.36 -22.02
CA VAL A 133 6.83 -7.44 -22.32
C VAL A 133 6.50 -6.77 -23.67
N VAL A 134 6.86 -5.49 -23.83
CA VAL A 134 6.54 -4.67 -25.01
C VAL A 134 7.26 -5.16 -26.26
N GLY A 135 8.46 -5.76 -26.12
CA GLY A 135 9.21 -6.32 -27.23
C GLY A 135 8.70 -7.69 -27.71
N SER A 136 7.75 -8.31 -27.01
CA SER A 136 7.25 -9.64 -27.34
C SER A 136 6.13 -9.61 -28.38
N LEU A 137 5.98 -10.70 -29.14
CA LEU A 137 4.85 -10.89 -30.06
C LEU A 137 3.53 -11.17 -29.31
N ASP A 138 3.64 -11.68 -28.08
CA ASP A 138 2.53 -12.03 -27.21
C ASP A 138 2.89 -11.64 -25.76
N ALA A 139 2.34 -10.50 -25.32
CA ALA A 139 2.63 -9.93 -24.01
C ALA A 139 2.14 -10.82 -22.86
N GLU A 140 1.03 -11.53 -23.03
CA GLU A 140 0.46 -12.38 -21.98
C GLU A 140 1.36 -13.61 -21.76
N ALA A 141 1.78 -14.25 -22.85
CA ALA A 141 2.74 -15.36 -22.79
C ALA A 141 4.10 -14.93 -22.20
N ALA A 142 4.57 -13.73 -22.54
CA ALA A 142 5.81 -13.17 -22.00
C ALA A 142 5.70 -12.91 -20.49
N ILE A 143 4.58 -12.34 -20.02
CA ILE A 143 4.31 -12.12 -18.59
C ILE A 143 4.26 -13.46 -17.84
N SER A 144 3.51 -14.45 -18.34
CA SER A 144 3.43 -15.77 -17.69
C SER A 144 4.80 -16.41 -17.56
N SER A 145 5.60 -16.37 -18.63
CA SER A 145 6.95 -16.94 -18.64
C SER A 145 7.89 -16.24 -17.65
N LEU A 146 7.81 -14.90 -17.52
CA LEU A 146 8.60 -14.15 -16.54
C LEU A 146 8.23 -14.52 -15.10
N VAL A 147 6.93 -14.61 -14.81
CA VAL A 147 6.43 -14.98 -13.47
C VAL A 147 6.84 -16.42 -13.13
N GLU A 148 6.69 -17.36 -14.06
CA GLU A 148 7.11 -18.76 -13.88
C GLU A 148 8.62 -18.86 -13.62
N ALA A 149 9.44 -18.13 -14.39
CA ALA A 149 10.89 -18.11 -14.22
C ALA A 149 11.30 -17.58 -12.83
N LYS A 150 10.75 -16.44 -12.39
CA LYS A 150 11.05 -15.87 -11.06
C LYS A 150 10.56 -16.78 -9.93
N THR A 151 9.40 -17.41 -10.10
CA THR A 151 8.87 -18.37 -9.12
C THR A 151 9.77 -19.60 -9.01
N ALA A 152 10.33 -20.07 -10.13
CA ALA A 152 11.28 -21.18 -10.14
C ALA A 152 12.64 -20.80 -9.51
N GLU A 153 13.08 -19.54 -9.65
CA GLU A 153 14.29 -19.02 -9.00
C GLU A 153 14.13 -18.92 -7.48
N ASN A 154 12.98 -18.43 -7.00
CA ASN A 154 12.72 -18.31 -5.56
C ASN A 154 11.22 -18.41 -5.26
N SER A 155 10.76 -19.60 -4.88
CA SER A 155 9.37 -19.87 -4.56
C SER A 155 8.88 -19.29 -3.22
N ASN A 156 9.73 -18.56 -2.49
CA ASN A 156 9.33 -17.93 -1.22
C ASN A 156 8.54 -16.64 -1.42
N TYR A 157 8.48 -16.11 -2.65
CA TYR A 157 7.77 -14.89 -2.99
C TYR A 157 6.68 -15.14 -4.02
N ASP A 158 5.63 -14.33 -3.94
CA ASP A 158 4.62 -14.19 -4.98
C ASP A 158 5.09 -13.13 -5.98
N TYR A 159 5.01 -13.44 -7.27
CA TYR A 159 5.41 -12.56 -8.36
C TYR A 159 4.21 -12.13 -9.20
N GLU A 160 4.14 -10.84 -9.53
CA GLU A 160 3.08 -10.27 -10.36
C GLU A 160 3.66 -9.20 -11.28
N VAL A 161 3.29 -9.21 -12.57
CA VAL A 161 3.62 -8.12 -13.49
C VAL A 161 2.43 -7.19 -13.62
N VAL A 162 2.64 -5.92 -13.28
CA VAL A 162 1.60 -4.89 -13.25
C VAL A 162 1.87 -3.86 -14.35
N PRO A 163 0.86 -3.51 -15.19
CA PRO A 163 0.98 -2.46 -16.17
C PRO A 163 0.84 -1.08 -15.52
N PHE A 164 1.73 -0.16 -15.90
CA PHE A 164 1.70 1.26 -15.54
C PHE A 164 1.53 2.10 -16.80
N PHE A 165 1.10 3.35 -16.61
CA PHE A 165 0.94 4.33 -17.69
C PHE A 165 0.13 3.78 -18.89
N TYR A 166 -1.03 3.18 -18.61
CA TYR A 166 -1.90 2.56 -19.63
C TYR A 166 -1.21 1.47 -20.46
N GLY A 167 -0.30 0.69 -19.85
CA GLY A 167 0.42 -0.40 -20.51
C GLY A 167 1.65 0.05 -21.29
N ASN A 168 2.14 1.27 -21.07
CA ASN A 168 3.40 1.72 -21.66
C ASN A 168 4.63 1.29 -20.84
N GLN A 169 4.45 0.92 -19.57
CA GLN A 169 5.50 0.35 -18.73
C GLN A 169 4.95 -0.83 -17.94
N PHE A 170 5.83 -1.77 -17.61
CA PHE A 170 5.48 -2.98 -16.85
C PHE A 170 6.51 -3.19 -15.75
N PHE A 171 6.03 -3.33 -14.52
CA PHE A 171 6.88 -3.64 -13.37
C PHE A 171 6.50 -5.00 -12.82
N LEU A 172 7.50 -5.84 -12.58
CA LEU A 172 7.37 -7.06 -11.81
C LEU A 172 7.51 -6.72 -10.33
N LEU A 173 6.54 -7.13 -9.53
CA LEU A 173 6.52 -6.97 -8.08
C LEU A 173 6.77 -8.34 -7.46
N ALA A 174 7.80 -8.44 -6.63
CA ALA A 174 8.03 -9.59 -5.75
C ALA A 174 7.47 -9.26 -4.36
N THR A 175 6.57 -10.09 -3.85
CA THR A 175 5.91 -9.85 -2.57
C THR A 175 5.97 -11.08 -1.67
N LYS A 176 6.06 -10.86 -0.35
CA LYS A 176 5.87 -11.92 0.64
C LYS A 176 4.45 -11.83 1.18
N LYS A 177 3.69 -12.92 1.08
CA LYS A 177 2.29 -12.99 1.51
C LYS A 177 2.16 -13.78 2.79
N TYR A 178 1.59 -13.15 3.81
CA TYR A 178 1.27 -13.76 5.09
C TYR A 178 -0.23 -14.05 5.18
N ASN A 179 -0.60 -15.29 5.48
CA ASN A 179 -1.99 -15.75 5.48
C ASN A 179 -2.58 -15.96 6.89
N ASP A 180 -1.78 -15.91 7.96
CA ASP A 180 -2.28 -15.89 9.34
C ASP A 180 -2.19 -14.46 9.90
N VAL A 181 -3.33 -13.76 9.83
CA VAL A 181 -3.45 -12.37 10.29
C VAL A 181 -4.56 -12.30 11.34
N ARG A 182 -4.18 -11.96 12.57
CA ARG A 182 -5.08 -12.01 13.73
C ARG A 182 -5.45 -10.62 14.23
N LEU A 183 -6.69 -10.45 14.64
CA LEU A 183 -7.15 -9.20 15.24
C LEU A 183 -6.59 -9.12 16.66
N VAL A 184 -5.94 -8.00 16.97
CA VAL A 184 -5.33 -7.72 18.28
C VAL A 184 -6.13 -6.67 19.03
N GLY A 185 -6.56 -5.62 18.34
CA GLY A 185 -7.24 -4.50 18.98
C GLY A 185 -8.11 -3.71 18.02
N ALA A 186 -9.27 -3.25 18.48
CA ALA A 186 -10.12 -2.30 17.78
C ALA A 186 -10.86 -1.44 18.81
N PRO A 187 -10.90 -0.11 18.64
CA PRO A 187 -11.76 0.75 19.44
C PRO A 187 -13.25 0.42 19.16
N PRO A 188 -14.17 0.78 20.05
CA PRO A 188 -15.60 0.71 19.76
C PRO A 188 -15.94 1.58 18.53
N SER A 189 -16.98 1.20 17.79
CA SER A 189 -17.43 1.97 16.61
C SER A 189 -17.76 3.43 16.91
N SER A 190 -18.17 3.75 18.14
CA SER A 190 -18.39 5.13 18.58
C SER A 190 -17.13 6.00 18.49
N ILE A 191 -15.94 5.40 18.48
CA ILE A 191 -14.65 6.05 18.27
C ILE A 191 -14.15 5.78 16.84
N GLY A 192 -14.10 4.51 16.45
CA GLY A 192 -13.52 4.05 15.17
C GLY A 192 -14.25 4.57 13.92
N LYS A 193 -15.51 4.97 14.06
CA LYS A 193 -16.31 5.64 13.02
C LYS A 193 -17.16 6.77 13.59
N PHE A 194 -16.65 7.52 14.56
CA PHE A 194 -17.32 8.71 15.11
C PHE A 194 -17.79 9.65 13.98
N GLY A 195 -19.02 10.15 14.10
CA GLY A 195 -19.70 10.95 13.06
C GLY A 195 -20.27 10.15 11.88
N ALA A 196 -19.77 8.92 11.67
CA ALA A 196 -20.22 7.98 10.64
C ALA A 196 -20.47 8.66 9.29
N ASP A 197 -21.67 8.51 8.72
CA ASP A 197 -22.00 9.03 7.41
C ASP A 197 -22.00 10.56 7.34
N THR A 198 -22.37 11.25 8.44
CA THR A 198 -22.41 12.72 8.48
C THR A 198 -21.02 13.33 8.35
N ASP A 199 -20.03 12.71 8.97
CA ASP A 199 -18.65 13.22 8.96
C ASP A 199 -17.79 12.55 7.87
N ASN A 200 -18.32 11.56 7.15
CA ASN A 200 -17.59 10.92 6.07
C ASN A 200 -17.26 11.93 4.97
N TRP A 201 -16.01 11.91 4.49
CA TRP A 201 -15.46 12.91 3.56
C TRP A 201 -15.48 14.38 4.04
N VAL A 202 -15.66 14.63 5.35
CA VAL A 202 -15.67 15.99 5.92
C VAL A 202 -14.43 16.28 6.77
N PHE A 203 -13.97 17.53 6.70
CA PHE A 203 -13.07 18.17 7.67
C PHE A 203 -13.79 19.40 8.27
N PRO A 204 -13.66 19.72 9.58
CA PRO A 204 -12.87 19.05 10.61
C PRO A 204 -13.30 17.60 10.87
N ARG A 205 -12.37 16.75 11.34
CA ARG A 205 -12.61 15.34 11.62
C ARG A 205 -12.14 14.95 13.02
N HIS A 206 -12.94 14.13 13.71
CA HIS A 206 -12.69 13.70 15.10
C HIS A 206 -12.78 12.17 15.27
N THR A 207 -12.55 11.42 14.20
CA THR A 207 -12.66 9.95 14.19
C THR A 207 -11.33 9.30 14.57
N GLY A 208 -11.35 8.39 15.55
CA GLY A 208 -10.20 7.55 15.90
C GLY A 208 -10.14 6.29 15.04
N ASP A 209 -9.99 6.45 13.73
CA ASP A 209 -10.11 5.38 12.72
C ASP A 209 -8.87 4.48 12.68
N PHE A 210 -8.73 3.57 13.64
CA PHE A 210 -7.64 2.60 13.68
C PHE A 210 -8.08 1.22 14.16
N SER A 211 -7.36 0.19 13.74
CA SER A 211 -7.42 -1.17 14.28
C SER A 211 -6.04 -1.81 14.18
N ILE A 212 -5.81 -2.81 15.02
CA ILE A 212 -4.50 -3.44 15.21
C ILE A 212 -4.65 -4.93 14.93
N PHE A 213 -3.76 -5.43 14.08
CA PHE A 213 -3.64 -6.84 13.76
C PHE A 213 -2.22 -7.33 14.05
N ARG A 214 -2.00 -8.63 14.03
CA ARG A 214 -0.67 -9.23 14.05
C ARG A 214 -0.55 -10.25 12.94
N VAL A 215 0.56 -10.16 12.22
CA VAL A 215 0.99 -11.17 11.26
C VAL A 215 1.71 -12.29 12.00
N TYR A 216 1.30 -13.52 11.74
CA TYR A 216 2.01 -14.74 12.11
C TYR A 216 2.62 -15.34 10.85
N ASP A 217 3.82 -15.87 11.00
CA ASP A 217 4.56 -16.55 9.95
C ASP A 217 5.00 -17.90 10.50
N ASP A 218 4.78 -18.96 9.71
CA ASP A 218 5.26 -20.30 10.03
C ASP A 218 6.73 -20.35 9.60
N ALA A 219 7.62 -19.80 10.44
CA ALA A 219 9.07 -19.92 10.22
C ALA A 219 9.54 -21.38 10.26
#